data_AF-A0A3D4HP36-F1
#
_entry.id   AF-A0A3D4HP36-F1
#
_cell.length_a   1.000
_cell.length_b   1.000
_cell.length_c   1.000
_cell.angle_alpha   90.00
_cell.angle_beta   90.00
_cell.angle_gamma   90.00
#
_symmetry.space_group_name_H-M   'P 1'
#
loop_
_entity.id
_entity.type
_entity.pdbx_description
1 polymer ?
#
loop_
_entity_poly.entity_id
_entity_poly.type
_entity_poly.pdbx_seq_one_letter_code
_entity_poly.pdbx_strand_id
1 'polypeptide(L)'
;PWIIGFVIFTAIPFVATIYLSFTEVRQTVLGFKITFIGLDNYIMAFFENVEFVPAMLSFLGMIIPYTFVILILSFILAYLLNKITFLKGFLRTIYFLPVIIMSG
;
A
#
# COMPACT_ATOMS: atom_id res chain seq x y z
N PRO A 1 3.74 20.69 16.91
CA PRO A 1 2.89 20.89 15.70
C PRO A 1 3.11 19.81 14.61
N TRP A 2 3.00 18.52 14.97
CA TRP A 2 3.12 17.40 14.01
C TRP A 2 1.88 17.27 13.11
N ILE A 3 0.70 17.54 13.68
CA ILE A 3 -0.59 17.50 12.96
C ILE A 3 -0.58 18.45 11.76
N ILE A 4 0.01 19.64 11.90
CA ILE A 4 0.11 20.61 10.80
C ILE A 4 0.95 20.04 9.66
N GLY A 5 2.09 19.41 9.97
CA GLY A 5 2.92 18.74 8.97
C GLY A 5 2.19 17.57 8.28
N PHE A 6 1.52 16.72 9.06
CA PHE A 6 0.70 15.63 8.53
C PHE A 6 -0.40 16.14 7.59
N VAL A 7 -1.10 17.21 7.97
CA VAL A 7 -2.18 17.77 7.15
C VAL A 7 -1.63 18.28 5.83
N ILE A 8 -0.55 19.07 5.86
CA ILE A 8 0.03 19.68 4.66
C ILE A 8 0.63 18.63 3.72
N PHE A 9 1.40 17.68 4.26
CA PHE A 9 2.20 16.75 3.45
C PHE A 9 1.53 15.40 3.19
N THR A 10 0.48 15.03 3.92
CA THR A 10 -0.20 13.74 3.76
C THR A 10 -1.68 13.92 3.45
N ALA A 11 -2.42 14.66 4.28
CA ALA A 11 -3.86 14.76 4.12
C ALA A 11 -4.28 15.53 2.87
N ILE A 12 -3.64 16.68 2.59
CA ILE A 12 -3.91 17.47 1.37
C ILE A 12 -3.65 16.65 0.09
N PRO A 13 -2.48 16.05 -0.14
CA PRO A 13 -2.26 15.26 -1.35
C PRO A 13 -3.17 14.04 -1.42
N PHE A 14 -3.52 13.42 -0.30
CA PHE A 14 -4.48 12.31 -0.25
C PHE A 14 -5.89 12.74 -0.68
N VAL A 15 -6.39 13.89 -0.21
CA VAL A 15 -7.68 14.42 -0.65
C VAL A 15 -7.62 14.85 -2.12
N ALA A 16 -6.49 15.39 -2.57
CA ALA A 16 -6.28 15.74 -3.96
C ALA A 16 -6.33 14.50 -4.87
N THR A 17 -5.72 13.37 -4.49
CA THR A 17 -5.79 12.13 -5.29
C THR A 17 -7.21 11.57 -5.35
N ILE A 18 -7.98 11.67 -4.26
CA ILE A 18 -9.40 11.33 -4.26
C ILE A 18 -10.17 12.25 -5.20
N TYR A 19 -9.95 13.57 -5.18
CA TYR A 19 -10.62 14.47 -6.10
C TYR A 19 -10.29 14.14 -7.56
N LEU A 20 -9.00 13.88 -7.85
CA LEU A 20 -8.52 13.51 -9.17
C LEU A 20 -9.11 12.20 -9.69
N SER A 21 -9.50 11.25 -8.83
CA SER A 21 -10.16 10.02 -9.28
C SER A 21 -11.57 10.25 -9.84
N PHE A 22 -12.23 11.35 -9.48
CA PHE A 22 -13.53 11.77 -10.07
C PHE A 22 -13.36 12.72 -11.27
N THR A 23 -12.12 13.04 -11.64
CA THR A 23 -11.80 13.95 -12.73
C THR A 23 -11.10 13.20 -13.85
N GLU A 24 -11.39 13.57 -15.09
CA GLU A 24 -10.64 13.13 -16.24
C GLU A 24 -9.47 14.10 -16.44
N VAL A 25 -8.25 13.61 -16.29
CA VAL A 25 -7.03 14.41 -16.50
C VAL A 25 -6.46 14.05 -17.86
N ARG A 26 -6.78 14.86 -18.88
CA ARG A 26 -6.20 14.70 -20.22
C ARG A 26 -4.98 15.60 -20.35
N GLN A 27 -3.84 14.99 -20.66
CA GLN A 27 -2.63 15.73 -21.02
C GLN A 27 -2.81 16.27 -22.44
N THR A 28 -2.95 17.59 -22.56
CA THR A 28 -3.06 18.28 -23.85
C THR A 28 -1.80 19.07 -24.13
N VAL A 29 -1.60 19.46 -25.40
CA VAL A 29 -0.42 20.23 -25.86
C VAL A 29 -0.28 21.59 -25.13
N LEU A 30 -1.37 22.11 -24.56
CA LEU A 30 -1.41 23.38 -23.80
C LEU A 30 -1.43 23.20 -22.27
N GLY A 31 -1.36 21.97 -21.75
CA GLY A 31 -1.36 21.67 -20.31
C GLY A 31 -2.32 20.55 -19.90
N PHE A 32 -2.61 20.47 -18.60
CA PHE A 32 -3.57 19.50 -18.06
C PHE A 32 -4.99 20.06 -18.13
N LYS A 33 -5.86 19.40 -18.89
CA LYS A 33 -7.30 19.69 -18.86
C LYS A 33 -7.94 18.74 -17.86
N ILE A 34 -8.43 19.29 -16.76
CA ILE A 34 -9.09 18.58 -15.68
C ILE A 34 -10.60 18.79 -15.85
N THR A 35 -11.33 17.75 -16.25
CA THR A 35 -12.79 17.80 -16.42
C THR A 35 -13.47 16.89 -15.41
N PHE A 36 -14.39 17.43 -14.61
CA PHE A 36 -15.12 16.64 -13.63
C PHE A 36 -16.14 15.74 -14.34
N ILE A 37 -15.90 14.43 -14.29
CA ILE A 37 -16.73 13.39 -14.92
C ILE A 37 -17.47 12.54 -13.89
N GLY A 38 -17.37 12.89 -12.60
CA GLY A 38 -18.05 12.18 -11.52
C GLY A 38 -17.55 10.75 -11.39
N LEU A 39 -18.46 9.77 -11.49
CA LEU A 39 -18.18 8.35 -11.26
C LEU A 39 -17.77 7.58 -12.51
N ASP A 40 -17.68 8.23 -13.67
CA ASP A 40 -17.45 7.57 -14.95
C ASP A 40 -16.14 6.76 -14.95
N ASN A 41 -15.08 7.27 -14.31
CA ASN A 41 -13.81 6.54 -14.14
C ASN A 41 -13.99 5.20 -13.42
N TYR A 42 -14.86 5.14 -12.41
CA TYR A 42 -15.14 3.92 -11.66
C TYR A 42 -16.01 2.96 -12.46
N ILE A 43 -17.03 3.47 -13.17
CA ILE A 43 -17.88 2.65 -14.04
C ILE A 43 -17.02 2.02 -15.14
N MET A 44 -16.18 2.83 -15.79
CA MET A 44 -15.24 2.37 -16.80
C MET A 44 -14.27 1.32 -16.24
N ALA A 45 -13.70 1.54 -15.05
CA ALA A 45 -12.79 0.58 -14.43
C ALA A 45 -13.46 -0.75 -14.09
N PHE A 46 -14.68 -0.75 -13.53
CA PHE A 46 -15.32 -1.99 -13.06
C PHE A 46 -16.12 -2.72 -14.14
N PHE A 47 -16.71 -2.00 -15.10
CA PHE A 47 -17.65 -2.58 -16.06
C PHE A 47 -17.13 -2.58 -17.51
N GLU A 48 -16.29 -1.63 -17.89
CA GLU A 48 -15.76 -1.55 -19.27
C GLU A 48 -14.35 -2.14 -19.39
N ASN A 49 -13.54 -2.04 -18.35
CA ASN A 49 -12.19 -2.56 -18.33
C ASN A 49 -12.18 -4.05 -17.97
N VAL A 50 -11.95 -4.89 -18.98
CA VAL A 50 -11.90 -6.35 -18.84
C VAL A 50 -10.71 -6.86 -18.04
N GLU A 51 -9.66 -6.04 -17.83
CA GLU A 51 -8.44 -6.44 -17.12
C GLU A 51 -8.48 -6.05 -15.64
N PHE A 52 -9.18 -4.97 -15.29
CA PHE A 52 -9.18 -4.42 -13.94
C PHE A 52 -9.71 -5.40 -12.88
N VAL A 53 -10.90 -5.98 -13.12
CA VAL A 53 -11.53 -6.90 -12.16
C VAL A 53 -10.71 -8.19 -11.99
N PRO A 54 -10.25 -8.87 -13.06
CA PRO A 54 -9.35 -10.02 -12.92
C PRO A 54 -8.03 -9.69 -12.23
N ALA A 55 -7.42 -8.55 -12.53
CA ALA A 55 -6.17 -8.12 -11.88
C ALA A 55 -6.38 -7.88 -10.37
N MET A 56 -7.47 -7.21 -10.00
CA MET A 56 -7.85 -6.99 -8.60
C MET A 56 -8.08 -8.31 -7.87
N LEU A 57 -8.82 -9.23 -8.47
CA LEU A 57 -9.09 -10.55 -7.87
C LEU A 57 -7.82 -11.41 -7.77
N SER A 58 -6.94 -11.36 -8.77
CA SER A 58 -5.64 -12.04 -8.74
C SER A 58 -4.76 -11.49 -7.62
N PHE A 59 -4.70 -10.17 -7.49
CA PHE A 59 -3.98 -9.51 -6.41
C PHE A 59 -4.54 -9.89 -5.03
N LEU A 60 -5.86 -9.87 -4.85
CA LEU A 60 -6.51 -10.30 -3.61
C LEU A 60 -6.25 -11.78 -3.31
N GLY A 61 -6.36 -12.63 -4.32
CA GLY A 61 -6.06 -14.06 -4.23
C GLY A 61 -4.61 -14.36 -3.86
N MET A 62 -3.68 -13.47 -4.20
CA MET A 62 -2.28 -13.56 -3.81
C MET A 62 -2.03 -12.99 -2.41
N ILE A 63 -2.50 -11.77 -2.12
CA ILE A 63 -2.10 -11.02 -0.93
C ILE A 63 -2.68 -11.59 0.35
N ILE A 64 -3.90 -12.13 0.31
CA ILE A 64 -4.59 -12.71 1.48
C ILE A 64 -3.81 -13.93 2.02
N PRO A 65 -3.56 -15.00 1.24
CA PRO A 65 -2.79 -16.14 1.74
C PRO A 65 -1.34 -15.76 2.04
N TYR A 66 -0.73 -14.89 1.24
CA TYR A 66 0.64 -14.43 1.47
C TYR A 66 0.79 -13.76 2.84
N THR A 67 -0.10 -12.82 3.17
CA THR A 67 -0.12 -12.14 4.47
C THR A 67 -0.35 -13.14 5.61
N PHE A 68 -1.29 -14.07 5.43
CA PHE A 68 -1.60 -15.07 6.45
C PHE A 68 -0.41 -15.98 6.78
N VAL A 69 0.29 -16.46 5.75
CA VAL A 69 1.50 -17.29 5.91
C VAL A 69 2.60 -16.50 6.63
N ILE A 70 2.82 -15.24 6.25
CA ILE A 70 3.81 -14.37 6.91
C ILE A 70 3.47 -14.18 8.38
N LEU A 71 2.21 -13.96 8.72
CA LEU A 71 1.80 -13.79 10.12
C LEU A 71 2.07 -15.05 10.93
N ILE A 72 1.69 -16.24 10.43
CA ILE A 72 1.95 -17.51 11.12
C ILE A 72 3.45 -17.71 11.34
N LEU A 73 4.26 -17.54 10.28
CA LEU A 73 5.72 -17.70 10.39
C LEU A 73 6.31 -16.67 11.37
N SER A 74 5.83 -15.43 11.32
CA SER A 74 6.28 -14.37 12.24
C SER A 74 5.95 -14.72 13.69
N PHE A 75 4.77 -15.27 13.98
CA PHE A 75 4.42 -15.69 15.34
C PHE A 75 5.24 -16.89 15.82
N ILE A 76 5.47 -17.89 14.96
CA ILE A 76 6.32 -19.04 15.29
C ILE A 76 7.74 -18.57 15.62
N LEU A 77 8.32 -17.72 14.76
CA LEU A 77 9.66 -17.17 14.95
C LEU A 77 9.72 -16.31 16.22
N ALA A 78 8.72 -15.46 16.46
CA ALA A 78 8.64 -14.65 17.68
C ALA A 78 8.59 -15.51 18.95
N TYR A 79 7.80 -16.60 18.94
CA TYR A 79 7.70 -17.53 20.06
C TYR A 79 9.02 -18.25 20.33
N LEU A 80 9.67 -18.79 19.29
CA LEU A 80 10.96 -19.47 19.40
C LEU A 80 12.05 -18.52 19.92
N LEU A 81 12.11 -17.30 19.36
CA LEU A 81 13.08 -16.29 19.74
C LEU A 81 12.88 -15.81 21.19
N ASN A 82 11.65 -15.83 21.70
CA ASN A 82 11.38 -15.48 23.09
C ASN A 82 11.94 -16.54 24.07
N LYS A 83 11.85 -17.82 23.71
CA LYS A 83 12.32 -18.93 24.57
C LYS A 83 13.83 -19.05 24.67
N ILE A 84 14.58 -18.73 23.63
CA ILE A 84 16.04 -18.90 23.60
C ILE A 84 16.66 -17.93 24.59
N THR A 85 17.28 -18.39 25.68
CA THR A 85 17.94 -17.53 26.70
C THR A 85 19.41 -17.22 26.39
N PHE A 86 20.07 -18.06 25.59
CA PHE A 86 21.46 -17.88 25.20
C PHE A 86 21.55 -17.18 23.83
N LEU A 87 22.29 -16.07 23.72
CA LEU A 87 22.46 -15.26 22.48
C LEU A 87 21.24 -14.44 21.98
N LYS A 88 20.26 -14.12 22.85
CA LYS A 88 19.05 -13.30 22.53
C LYS A 88 19.32 -12.03 21.71
N GLY A 89 20.39 -11.30 22.02
CA GLY A 89 20.73 -10.05 21.35
C GLY A 89 21.15 -10.26 19.88
N PHE A 90 21.97 -11.27 19.61
CA PHE A 90 22.48 -11.56 18.27
C PHE A 90 21.37 -12.04 17.31
N LEU A 91 20.51 -12.96 17.77
CA LEU A 91 19.40 -13.47 16.95
C LEU A 91 18.36 -12.39 16.62
N ARG A 92 18.08 -11.48 17.56
CA ARG A 92 17.20 -10.32 17.30
C ARG A 92 17.79 -9.45 16.20
N THR A 93 19.08 -9.13 16.27
CA THR A 93 19.73 -8.28 15.25
C THR A 93 19.65 -8.90 13.86
N ILE A 94 19.94 -10.20 13.70
CA ILE A 94 19.85 -10.87 12.38
C ILE A 94 18.42 -10.85 11.85
N TYR A 95 17.42 -11.09 12.71
CA TYR A 95 16.01 -11.03 12.31
C TYR A 95 15.57 -9.64 11.85
N PHE A 96 16.02 -8.58 12.53
CA PHE A 96 15.69 -7.20 12.17
C PHE A 96 16.55 -6.64 11.03
N LEU A 97 17.71 -7.23 10.76
CA LEU A 97 18.64 -6.78 9.72
C LEU A 97 18.00 -6.61 8.33
N PRO A 98 17.25 -7.57 7.77
CA PRO A 98 16.63 -7.38 6.45
C PRO A 98 15.66 -6.20 6.42
N VAL A 99 14.91 -5.98 7.51
CA VAL A 99 13.97 -4.87 7.62
C VAL A 99 14.70 -3.53 7.69
N ILE A 100 15.79 -3.46 8.45
CA ILE A 100 16.60 -2.24 8.58
C ILE A 100 17.29 -1.88 7.27
N ILE A 101 17.85 -2.86 6.55
CA ILE A 101 18.53 -2.61 5.27
C ILE A 101 17.53 -2.21 4.17
N MET A 102 16.31 -2.75 4.18
CA MET A 102 15.29 -2.39 3.19
C MET A 102 14.60 -1.04 3.45
N SER A 103 14.69 -0.51 4.67
CA SER A 103 14.06 0.76 5.06
C SER A 103 15.00 1.95 5.10
N GLY A 104 16.30 1.73 4.88
CA GLY A 104 17.35 2.75 4.82
C GLY A 104 17.66 3.23 3.40
#